data_AF-A0A939UF51-F1
#
_entry.id   AF-A0A939UF51-F1
#
_cell.length_a   1.000
_cell.length_b   1.000
_cell.length_c   1.000
_cell.angle_alpha   90.00
_cell.angle_beta   90.00
_cell.angle_gamma   90.00
#
_symmetry.space_group_name_H-M   'P 1'
#
loop_
_entity.id
_entity.type
_entity.pdbx_description
1 polymer ?
#
loop_
_entity_poly.entity_id
_entity_poly.type
_entity_poly.pdbx_seq_one_letter_code
_entity_poly.pdbx_strand_id
1 'polypeptide(L)'
;MLSKKETIIMREIYKRTTNNNGMCLVRPVDLMASIPYNVEINLEDLSPILQGLAYDEYFELVETEKKGDYYFCITLLKKGFAFQRAEEMRIRNRKNSILSKVLLTLLGVVLASALR
;
A
#
# COMPACT_ATOMS: atom_id res chain seq x y z
N MET A 1 8.84 -2.88 -5.11
CA MET A 1 8.22 -3.20 -3.79
C MET A 1 7.71 -1.90 -3.23
N LEU A 2 6.42 -1.80 -2.89
CA LEU A 2 5.83 -0.52 -2.52
C LEU A 2 6.49 0.10 -1.28
N SER A 3 6.77 1.40 -1.37
CA SER A 3 7.16 2.29 -0.28
C SER A 3 6.02 2.45 0.72
N LYS A 4 6.31 3.08 1.88
CA LYS A 4 5.28 3.31 2.91
C LYS A 4 4.16 4.21 2.38
N LYS A 5 4.49 5.28 1.64
CA LYS A 5 3.52 6.22 1.07
C LYS A 5 2.65 5.53 0.01
N GLU A 6 3.28 4.84 -0.94
CA GLU A 6 2.58 4.06 -1.99
C GLU A 6 1.64 3.01 -1.39
N THR A 7 2.08 2.28 -0.36
CA THR A 7 1.27 1.26 0.31
C THR A 7 0.01 1.88 0.91
N ILE A 8 0.11 3.07 1.49
CA ILE A 8 -1.03 3.76 2.11
C ILE A 8 -2.01 4.24 1.06
N ILE A 9 -1.53 4.90 0.01
CA ILE A 9 -2.38 5.37 -1.09
C ILE A 9 -3.06 4.19 -1.78
N MET A 10 -2.32 3.12 -2.10
CA MET A 10 -2.87 1.93 -2.72
C MET A 10 -3.92 1.26 -1.84
N ARG A 11 -3.69 1.18 -0.52
CA ARG A 11 -4.68 0.63 0.43
C ARG A 11 -5.96 1.46 0.44
N GLU A 12 -5.84 2.78 0.39
CA GLU A 12 -7.00 3.66 0.39
C GLU A 12 -7.80 3.57 -0.92
N ILE A 13 -7.12 3.52 -2.06
CA ILE A 13 -7.74 3.23 -3.35
C ILE A 13 -8.46 1.88 -3.30
N TYR A 14 -7.80 0.82 -2.83
CA TYR A 14 -8.37 -0.52 -2.75
C TYR A 14 -9.67 -0.56 -1.93
N LYS A 15 -9.71 0.11 -0.78
CA LYS A 15 -10.92 0.23 0.04
C LYS A 15 -12.07 0.87 -0.72
N ARG A 16 -11.78 1.95 -1.46
CA ARG A 16 -12.79 2.68 -2.25
C ARG A 16 -13.31 1.90 -3.44
N THR A 17 -12.52 0.98 -3.98
CA THR A 17 -12.89 0.16 -5.15
C THR A 17 -13.53 -1.18 -4.78
N THR A 18 -13.44 -1.61 -3.51
CA THR A 18 -13.90 -2.93 -3.02
C THR A 18 -15.36 -3.20 -3.36
N ASN A 19 -16.23 -2.18 -3.25
CA ASN A 19 -17.67 -2.33 -3.46
C ASN A 19 -18.12 -2.00 -4.89
N ASN A 20 -17.21 -1.64 -5.79
CA ASN A 20 -17.55 -1.10 -7.10
C ASN A 20 -16.72 -1.76 -8.22
N ASN A 21 -16.61 -3.09 -8.18
CA ASN A 21 -15.94 -3.91 -9.19
C ASN A 21 -14.52 -3.44 -9.54
N GLY A 22 -13.76 -2.94 -8.56
CA GLY A 22 -12.41 -2.45 -8.79
C GLY A 22 -12.33 -1.01 -9.32
N MET A 23 -13.44 -0.29 -9.44
CA MET A 23 -13.46 1.08 -9.95
C MET A 23 -13.78 2.10 -8.85
N CYS A 24 -13.19 3.28 -8.91
CA CYS A 24 -13.63 4.40 -8.08
C CYS A 24 -13.41 5.75 -8.79
N LEU A 25 -14.23 6.73 -8.42
CA LEU A 25 -14.08 8.11 -8.81
C LEU A 25 -13.81 8.92 -7.53
N VAL A 26 -12.70 9.64 -7.47
CA VAL A 26 -12.29 10.34 -6.24
C VAL A 26 -11.66 11.68 -6.56
N ARG A 27 -12.02 12.73 -5.81
CA ARG A 27 -11.35 14.03 -5.90
C ARG A 27 -9.99 13.94 -5.19
N PRO A 28 -8.95 14.65 -5.66
CA PRO A 28 -7.64 14.65 -5.00
C PRO A 28 -7.72 14.99 -3.51
N VAL A 29 -8.52 16.01 -3.16
CA VAL A 29 -8.72 16.45 -1.77
C VAL A 29 -9.36 15.37 -0.89
N ASP A 30 -10.31 14.60 -1.44
CA ASP A 30 -10.98 13.52 -0.69
C ASP A 30 -10.04 12.34 -0.46
N LEU A 31 -9.16 12.06 -1.43
CA LEU A 31 -8.13 11.03 -1.30
C LEU A 31 -7.08 11.44 -0.25
N MET A 32 -6.66 12.70 -0.27
CA MET A 32 -5.73 13.26 0.72
C MET A 32 -6.33 13.23 2.13
N ALA A 33 -7.60 13.60 2.28
CA ALA A 33 -8.29 13.61 3.57
C ALA A 33 -8.41 12.23 4.23
N SER A 34 -8.34 11.15 3.45
CA SER A 34 -8.33 9.77 3.98
C SER A 34 -6.95 9.26 4.43
N ILE A 35 -5.88 10.03 4.19
CA ILE A 35 -4.53 9.64 4.59
C ILE A 35 -4.40 9.78 6.12
N PRO A 36 -3.86 8.78 6.83
CA PRO A 36 -3.61 8.88 8.26
C PRO A 36 -2.69 10.06 8.63
N TYR A 37 -3.05 10.84 9.65
CA TYR A 37 -2.28 12.01 10.11
C TYR A 37 -0.84 11.70 10.54
N ASN A 38 -0.51 10.44 10.82
CA ASN A 38 0.83 10.02 11.21
C ASN A 38 1.79 9.81 10.01
N VAL A 39 1.36 10.14 8.79
CA VAL A 39 2.18 10.07 7.59
C VAL A 39 2.09 11.38 6.81
N GLU A 40 3.22 12.06 6.67
CA GLU A 40 3.36 13.22 5.79
C GLU A 40 3.29 12.77 4.32
N ILE A 41 2.16 13.05 3.68
CA ILE A 41 1.98 13.02 2.23
C ILE A 41 1.46 14.40 1.86
N ASN A 42 2.23 15.13 1.06
CA ASN A 42 1.81 16.43 0.54
C ASN A 42 1.05 16.24 -0.78
N LEU A 43 0.27 17.25 -1.18
CA LEU A 43 -0.47 17.19 -2.45
C LEU A 43 0.47 17.00 -3.65
N GLU A 44 1.67 17.59 -3.58
CA GLU A 44 2.73 17.45 -4.58
C GLU A 44 3.27 16.02 -4.69
N ASP A 45 3.24 15.25 -3.60
CA ASP A 45 3.65 13.84 -3.61
C ASP A 45 2.60 12.94 -4.28
N LEU A 46 1.33 13.37 -4.31
CA LEU A 46 0.21 12.52 -4.68
C LEU A 46 0.28 12.09 -6.14
N SER A 47 0.49 13.03 -7.05
CA SER A 47 0.54 12.75 -8.49
C SER A 47 1.70 11.79 -8.86
N PRO A 48 2.95 12.03 -8.41
CA PRO A 48 4.04 11.07 -8.62
C PRO A 48 3.75 9.67 -8.06
N ILE A 49 3.16 9.57 -6.86
CA ILE A 49 2.81 8.27 -6.27
C ILE A 49 1.76 7.54 -7.10
N LEU A 50 0.71 8.26 -7.54
CA LEU A 50 -0.34 7.68 -8.36
C LEU A 50 0.19 7.21 -9.72
N GLN A 51 1.04 8.02 -10.36
CA GLN A 51 1.69 7.63 -11.61
C GLN A 51 2.60 6.41 -11.43
N GLY A 52 3.38 6.36 -10.35
CA GLY A 52 4.23 5.20 -10.04
C GLY A 52 3.41 3.92 -9.85
N LEU A 53 2.30 4.00 -9.10
CA LEU A 53 1.39 2.86 -8.90
C LEU A 53 0.69 2.43 -10.20
N ALA A 54 0.32 3.39 -11.06
CA ALA A 54 -0.27 3.09 -12.37
C ALA A 54 0.76 2.43 -13.30
N TYR A 55 1.99 2.94 -13.33
CA TYR A 55 3.10 2.35 -14.09
C TYR A 55 3.43 0.93 -13.63
N ASP A 56 3.37 0.67 -12.33
CA ASP A 56 3.54 -0.66 -11.74
C ASP A 56 2.33 -1.60 -12.01
N GLU A 57 1.34 -1.15 -12.78
CA GLU A 57 0.13 -1.87 -13.19
C GLU A 57 -0.79 -2.25 -12.02
N TYR A 58 -0.83 -1.45 -10.95
CA TYR A 58 -1.83 -1.66 -9.90
C TYR A 58 -3.22 -1.23 -10.35
N PHE A 59 -3.30 -0.16 -11.13
CA PHE A 59 -4.55 0.39 -11.66
C PHE A 59 -4.29 1.23 -12.91
N GLU A 60 -5.35 1.46 -13.68
CA GLU A 60 -5.41 2.53 -14.67
C GLU A 60 -5.86 3.82 -13.99
N LEU A 61 -5.26 4.94 -14.40
CA LEU A 61 -5.58 6.28 -13.91
C LEU A 61 -6.02 7.15 -15.08
N VAL A 62 -7.25 7.68 -15.00
CA VAL A 62 -7.77 8.65 -15.95
C VAL A 62 -8.19 9.90 -15.18
N GLU A 63 -7.66 11.04 -15.59
CA GLU A 63 -7.99 12.35 -15.01
C GLU A 63 -9.19 12.92 -15.77
N THR A 64 -10.21 13.38 -15.04
CA THR A 64 -11.43 13.90 -15.66
C THR A 64 -11.99 15.08 -14.87
N GLU A 65 -12.58 16.03 -15.59
CA GLU A 65 -13.29 17.15 -15.01
C GLU A 65 -14.79 16.96 -15.22
N LYS A 66 -15.57 17.15 -14.15
CA LYS A 66 -17.03 17.04 -14.19
C LYS A 66 -17.63 18.19 -13.40
N LYS A 67 -18.38 19.06 -14.10
CA LYS A 67 -19.08 20.22 -13.51
C LYS A 67 -18.13 21.19 -12.76
N GLY A 68 -16.92 21.38 -13.27
CA GLY A 68 -15.91 22.26 -12.66
C GLY A 68 -15.08 21.60 -11.54
N ASP A 69 -15.39 20.35 -11.17
CA ASP A 69 -14.62 19.59 -10.20
C ASP A 69 -13.70 18.58 -10.90
N TYR A 70 -12.48 18.45 -10.38
CA TYR A 70 -11.47 17.53 -10.88
C TYR A 70 -11.49 16.18 -10.14
N TYR A 71 -11.44 15.08 -10.88
CA TYR A 71 -11.53 13.72 -10.38
C TYR A 71 -10.45 12.81 -10.98
N PHE A 72 -10.01 11.86 -10.16
CA PHE A 72 -9.33 10.65 -10.58
C PHE A 72 -10.35 9.52 -10.78
N CYS A 73 -10.42 9.01 -12.00
CA CYS A 73 -11.09 7.77 -12.33
C CYS A 73 -10.06 6.64 -12.29
N ILE A 74 -10.23 5.71 -11.36
CA ILE A 74 -9.27 4.64 -11.09
C ILE A 74 -9.95 3.31 -11.34
N THR A 75 -9.28 2.43 -12.09
CA THR A 75 -9.74 1.06 -12.36
C THR A 75 -8.63 0.07 -11.99
N LEU A 76 -8.89 -0.79 -11.00
CA LEU A 76 -7.92 -1.79 -10.56
C LEU A 76 -7.55 -2.76 -11.68
N LEU A 77 -6.26 -3.02 -11.79
CA LEU A 77 -5.71 -4.07 -12.62
C LEU A 77 -5.43 -5.32 -11.76
N LYS A 78 -4.92 -6.38 -12.40
CA LYS A 78 -4.66 -7.67 -11.75
C LYS A 78 -3.82 -7.55 -10.47
N LYS A 79 -2.75 -6.73 -10.47
CA LYS A 79 -1.93 -6.49 -9.28
C LYS A 79 -2.70 -5.73 -8.19
N GLY A 80 -3.53 -4.76 -8.58
CA GLY A 80 -4.43 -4.03 -7.67
C GLY A 80 -5.39 -4.95 -6.94
N PHE A 81 -6.06 -5.87 -7.65
CA PHE A 81 -6.94 -6.86 -7.01
C PHE A 81 -6.20 -7.82 -6.07
N ALA A 82 -4.94 -8.12 -6.37
CA ALA A 82 -4.10 -8.98 -5.53
C ALA A 82 -3.48 -8.25 -4.33
N PHE A 83 -3.61 -6.92 -4.25
CA PHE A 83 -2.93 -6.08 -3.26
C PHE A 83 -3.18 -6.53 -1.81
N GLN A 84 -4.44 -6.73 -1.41
CA GLN A 84 -4.76 -7.11 -0.03
C GLN A 84 -4.09 -8.43 0.37
N ARG A 85 -4.17 -9.44 -0.50
CA ARG A 85 -3.52 -10.74 -0.25
C ARG A 85 -2.01 -10.60 -0.18
N ALA A 86 -1.41 -9.81 -1.06
CA ALA A 86 0.04 -9.55 -1.07
C ALA A 86 0.49 -8.81 0.21
N GLU A 87 -0.30 -7.85 0.68
CA GLU A 87 -0.07 -7.10 1.92
C GLU A 87 -0.10 -8.02 3.15
N GLU A 88 -1.13 -8.86 3.27
CA GLU A 88 -1.26 -9.81 4.39
C GLU A 88 -0.10 -10.83 4.40
N MET A 89 0.28 -11.37 3.24
CA MET A 89 1.43 -12.26 3.10
C MET A 89 2.73 -11.56 3.54
N ARG A 90 2.94 -10.30 3.14
CA ARG A 90 4.12 -9.52 3.53
C ARG A 90 4.20 -9.31 5.04
N ILE A 91 3.08 -8.98 5.67
CA ILE A 91 3.00 -8.81 7.14
C ILE A 91 3.32 -10.12 7.85
N ARG A 92 2.74 -11.24 7.40
CA ARG A 92 2.97 -12.57 7.97
C ARG A 92 4.42 -13.00 7.84
N ASN A 93 5.00 -12.87 6.63
CA ASN A 93 6.39 -13.25 6.37
C ASN A 93 7.36 -12.42 7.22
N ARG A 94 7.09 -11.12 7.39
CA ARG A 94 7.91 -10.25 8.27
C ARG A 94 7.85 -10.71 9.72
N LYS A 95 6.67 -11.04 10.25
CA LYS A 95 6.51 -11.56 11.61
C LYS A 95 7.29 -12.87 11.79
N ASN A 96 7.13 -13.81 10.87
CA ASN A 96 7.80 -15.11 10.93
C ASN A 96 9.33 -14.97 10.86
N SER A 97 9.84 -14.06 10.02
CA SER A 97 11.28 -13.80 9.91
C SER A 97 11.87 -13.19 11.18
N ILE A 98 11.13 -12.33 11.89
CA ILE A 98 11.59 -11.77 13.17
C ILE A 98 11.60 -12.89 14.24
N LEU A 99 10.54 -13.68 14.31
CA LEU A 99 10.43 -14.79 15.27
C LEU A 99 11.55 -15.82 15.07
N SER A 100 11.85 -16.20 13.82
CA SER A 100 12.92 -17.16 13.54
C SER A 100 14.30 -16.62 13.92
N LYS A 101 14.57 -15.34 13.65
CA LYS A 101 15.82 -14.68 14.07
C LYS A 101 15.98 -14.68 15.59
N VAL A 102 14.94 -14.28 16.32
CA VAL A 102 14.98 -14.25 17.81
C VAL A 102 15.23 -15.66 18.36
N LEU A 103 14.53 -16.67 17.83
CA LEU A 103 14.70 -18.06 18.27
C LEU A 103 16.12 -18.58 18.02
N LEU A 104 16.68 -18.32 16.82
CA LEU A 104 18.05 -18.69 16.47
C LEU A 104 19.08 -18.00 17.37
N THR A 105 18.88 -16.71 17.69
CA THR A 105 19.77 -15.99 18.62
C THR A 105 19.74 -16.60 20.02
N LEU A 106 18.55 -16.93 20.54
CA LEU A 106 18.43 -17.58 21.85
C LEU A 106 19.09 -18.96 21.88
N LEU A 107 18.85 -19.79 20.85
CA LEU A 107 19.50 -21.10 20.73
C LEU A 107 21.02 -20.98 20.65
N GLY A 108 21.53 -20.01 19.89
CA GLY A 108 22.97 -19.75 19.80
C GLY A 108 23.60 -19.33 21.13
N VAL A 109 22.92 -18.49 21.91
CA VAL A 109 23.38 -18.09 23.25
C VAL A 109 23.45 -19.28 24.20
N VAL A 110 22.41 -20.13 24.21
CA VAL A 110 22.37 -21.33 25.06
C VAL A 110 23.51 -22.29 24.70
N LEU A 111 23.69 -22.58 23.40
CA LEU A 111 24.77 -23.46 22.94
C LEU A 111 26.16 -22.90 23.28
N ALA A 112 26.38 -21.60 23.07
CA ALA A 112 27.65 -20.95 23.41
C ALA A 112 27.95 -20.98 24.92
N SER A 113 26.93 -20.87 25.77
CA SER A 113 27.09 -20.99 27.22
C SER A 113 27.34 -22.42 27.71
N ALA A 114 26.83 -23.43 27.00
CA ALA A 114 27.03 -24.84 27.35
C ALA A 114 28.39 -25.40 26.89
N LEU A 115 29.01 -24.77 25.89
CA LEU A 115 30.34 -25.09 25.36
C LEU A 115 31.49 -24.40 26.12
N ARG A 116 31.18 -23.66 27.18
CA ARG A 116 32.12 -22.86 27.98
C ARG A 116 32.25 -23.44 29.38
#